data_AF-E1YC11-F1
#
_entry.id   AF-E1YC11-F1
#
_cell.length_a   1.000
_cell.length_b   1.000
_cell.length_c   1.000
_cell.angle_alpha   90.00
_cell.angle_beta   90.00
_cell.angle_gamma   90.00
#
_symmetry.space_group_name_H-M   'P 1'
#
loop_
_entity.id
_entity.type
_entity.pdbx_description
1 polymer ?
#
loop_
_entity_poly.entity_id
_entity_poly.type
_entity_poly.pdbx_seq_one_letter_code
_entity_poly.pdbx_strand_id
1 'polypeptide(L)'
;MLSFTERLKELIFDVERTGGSPVQKLSPSPDLVLQLKGYAIKRLREEPGSLPRNVEFFLLEEFNEGFFEEGIRVSLVHLGEMGISDPEDVLTILRTVIDKRLNGILRKSSSQQRPYHDDTISIDDAIVQSVNYVWDEYGSEPTILYNFAKERFLILWDYHRNKWQTTGLGRFLLELKPLQAVPFLLTIDLTFNTGEQDTRHISANALISLLQTGDRYERVVIPLHREMLKRLGVIRTLSRRHWEYELTPLGKVVVESVVDDSNPMNEIVAALVQNEEQGIQFEGSEKELRELESQITSEAIESTGRRSIENAIDLYRKGSYVDAARVFFPSIESISSQMLSIAGEDVSNHKKFPGLASKVARLEELKLIPADLSKGIEIAVSRNKVLHGEYEPLEQEYAYPLCVAAIIYLRRMLVEFAKSRTKETPRDSG
;
A
#
# COMPACT_ATOMS: atom_id res chain seq x y z
N MET A 1 -10.13 -10.13 -14.96
CA MET A 1 -9.42 -8.83 -14.91
C MET A 1 -9.03 -8.47 -13.47
N LEU A 2 -9.89 -8.71 -12.46
CA LEU A 2 -9.58 -8.43 -11.05
C LEU A 2 -9.09 -9.64 -10.23
N SER A 3 -8.68 -10.74 -10.89
CA SER A 3 -8.23 -11.96 -10.21
C SER A 3 -6.99 -11.71 -9.34
N PHE A 4 -6.13 -10.77 -9.72
CA PHE A 4 -4.98 -10.38 -8.91
C PHE A 4 -5.41 -9.72 -7.60
N THR A 5 -6.35 -8.76 -7.67
CA THR A 5 -6.90 -8.08 -6.49
C THR A 5 -7.58 -9.05 -5.54
N GLU A 6 -8.36 -10.00 -6.04
CA GLU A 6 -8.98 -11.04 -5.20
C GLU A 6 -7.93 -11.93 -4.53
N ARG A 7 -6.93 -12.41 -5.29
CA ARG A 7 -5.82 -13.20 -4.73
C ARG A 7 -5.01 -12.43 -3.69
N LEU A 8 -4.86 -11.11 -3.87
CA LEU A 8 -4.21 -10.25 -2.88
C LEU A 8 -5.04 -10.16 -1.60
N LYS A 9 -6.37 -10.03 -1.70
CA LYS A 9 -7.26 -10.06 -0.53
C LYS A 9 -7.23 -11.40 0.18
N GLU A 10 -7.27 -12.50 -0.57
CA GLU A 10 -7.11 -13.86 -0.04
C GLU A 10 -5.80 -13.99 0.73
N LEU A 11 -4.68 -13.54 0.14
CA LEU A 11 -3.38 -13.53 0.81
C LEU A 11 -3.41 -12.74 2.13
N ILE A 12 -3.98 -11.54 2.12
CA ILE A 12 -4.00 -10.67 3.31
C ILE A 12 -4.85 -11.29 4.42
N PHE A 13 -5.99 -11.90 4.06
CA PHE A 13 -6.83 -12.63 4.98
C PHE A 13 -6.11 -13.86 5.56
N ASP A 14 -5.37 -14.59 4.73
CA ASP A 14 -4.57 -15.73 5.17
C ASP A 14 -3.44 -15.29 6.11
N VAL A 15 -2.77 -14.17 5.83
CA VAL A 15 -1.76 -13.58 6.72
C VAL A 15 -2.38 -13.20 8.06
N GLU A 16 -3.57 -12.59 8.07
CA GLU A 16 -4.27 -12.23 9.31
C GLU A 16 -4.56 -13.45 10.18
N ARG A 17 -4.95 -14.57 9.55
CA ARG A 17 -5.34 -15.80 10.26
C ARG A 17 -4.17 -16.65 10.70
N THR A 18 -3.12 -16.74 9.88
CA THR A 18 -2.06 -17.75 10.03
C THR A 18 -0.71 -17.14 10.39
N GLY A 19 -0.52 -15.83 10.20
CA GLY A 19 0.79 -15.20 10.24
C GLY A 19 1.60 -15.33 8.94
N GLY A 20 0.99 -15.86 7.88
CA GLY A 20 1.58 -15.99 6.55
C GLY A 20 2.74 -17.00 6.47
N SER A 21 3.29 -17.17 5.26
CA SER A 21 4.45 -18.03 5.03
C SER A 21 5.76 -17.35 5.47
N PRO A 22 6.52 -17.92 6.43
CA PRO A 22 7.82 -17.38 6.83
C PRO A 22 8.86 -17.43 5.70
N VAL A 23 8.72 -18.37 4.77
CA VAL A 23 9.63 -18.54 3.62
C VAL A 23 9.65 -17.26 2.77
N GLN A 24 8.54 -16.54 2.71
CA GLN A 24 8.41 -15.29 1.96
C GLN A 24 9.23 -14.13 2.56
N LYS A 25 9.73 -14.26 3.80
CA LYS A 25 10.63 -13.31 4.45
C LYS A 25 12.11 -13.61 4.19
N LEU A 26 12.44 -14.75 3.55
CA LEU A 26 13.82 -15.10 3.24
C LEU A 26 14.50 -13.95 2.48
N SER A 27 15.68 -13.60 2.95
CA SER A 27 16.55 -12.58 2.38
C SER A 27 17.94 -13.17 2.23
N PRO A 28 18.63 -12.94 1.11
CA PRO A 28 19.97 -13.47 0.93
C PRO A 28 20.92 -12.86 1.96
N SER A 29 21.82 -13.67 2.50
CA SER A 29 22.89 -13.15 3.35
C SER A 29 23.86 -12.30 2.50
N PRO A 30 24.48 -11.25 3.08
CA PRO A 30 25.49 -10.46 2.36
C PRO A 30 26.61 -11.33 1.78
N ASP A 31 27.02 -12.38 2.51
CA ASP A 31 28.06 -13.31 2.06
C ASP A 31 27.63 -14.11 0.83
N LEU A 32 26.39 -14.61 0.80
CA LEU A 32 25.87 -15.32 -0.37
C LEU A 32 25.83 -14.41 -1.60
N VAL A 33 25.36 -13.17 -1.44
CA VAL A 33 25.34 -12.17 -2.52
C VAL A 33 26.75 -11.92 -3.05
N LEU A 34 27.72 -11.67 -2.17
CA LEU A 34 29.11 -11.42 -2.55
C LEU A 34 29.74 -12.63 -3.26
N GLN A 35 29.48 -13.84 -2.77
CA GLN A 35 29.97 -15.07 -3.40
C GLN A 35 29.39 -15.25 -4.81
N LEU A 36 28.10 -15.03 -5.01
CA LEU A 36 27.44 -15.16 -6.31
C LEU A 36 27.84 -14.05 -7.29
N LYS A 37 27.97 -12.80 -6.82
CA LYS A 37 28.52 -11.70 -7.63
C LYS A 37 29.97 -12.00 -8.04
N GLY A 38 30.79 -12.46 -7.09
CA GLY A 38 32.17 -12.87 -7.34
C GLY A 38 32.27 -14.02 -8.35
N TYR A 39 31.38 -15.01 -8.24
CA TYR A 39 31.26 -16.11 -9.20
C TYR A 39 30.94 -15.61 -10.60
N ALA A 40 29.90 -14.77 -10.76
CA ALA A 40 29.50 -14.22 -12.06
C ALA A 40 30.64 -13.42 -12.73
N ILE A 41 31.35 -12.57 -11.96
CA ILE A 41 32.49 -11.81 -12.47
C ILE A 41 33.66 -12.71 -12.86
N LYS A 42 33.98 -13.72 -12.04
CA LYS A 42 35.03 -14.70 -12.35
C LYS A 42 34.70 -15.42 -13.65
N ARG A 43 33.46 -15.90 -13.79
CA ARG A 43 32.98 -16.60 -14.99
C ARG A 43 33.06 -15.74 -16.25
N LEU A 44 32.70 -14.46 -16.16
CA LEU A 44 32.85 -13.49 -17.26
C LEU A 44 34.32 -13.23 -17.64
N ARG A 45 35.24 -13.19 -16.67
CA ARG A 45 36.68 -13.01 -16.91
C ARG A 45 37.34 -14.21 -17.59
N GLU A 46 36.78 -15.41 -17.41
CA GLU A 46 37.25 -16.65 -18.03
C GLU A 46 36.81 -16.80 -19.49
N GLU A 47 35.98 -15.90 -20.01
CA GLU A 47 35.55 -15.91 -21.40
C GLU A 47 36.71 -15.60 -22.36
N PRO A 48 36.94 -16.43 -23.39
CA PRO A 48 38.00 -16.17 -24.36
C PRO A 48 37.61 -15.01 -25.26
N GLY A 49 38.34 -13.89 -25.15
CA GLY A 49 38.22 -12.73 -26.02
C GLY A 49 37.38 -11.58 -25.44
N SER A 50 37.00 -10.64 -26.31
CA SER A 50 36.19 -9.49 -25.90
C SER A 50 34.75 -9.88 -25.61
N LEU A 51 34.22 -9.42 -24.48
CA LEU A 51 32.83 -9.64 -24.10
C LEU A 51 31.85 -8.83 -24.98
N PRO A 52 30.64 -9.34 -25.25
CA PRO A 52 29.62 -8.59 -25.95
C PRO A 52 29.15 -7.40 -25.10
N ARG A 53 28.77 -6.30 -25.76
CA ARG A 53 28.30 -5.07 -25.08
C ARG A 53 27.08 -5.31 -24.18
N ASN A 54 26.30 -6.35 -24.42
CA ASN A 54 25.19 -6.75 -23.54
C ASN A 54 25.64 -7.07 -22.10
N VAL A 55 26.92 -7.43 -21.88
CA VAL A 55 27.46 -7.61 -20.53
C VAL A 55 27.52 -6.29 -19.76
N GLU A 56 27.74 -5.17 -20.44
CA GLU A 56 27.70 -3.82 -19.83
C GLU A 56 26.32 -3.55 -19.23
N PHE A 57 25.26 -3.81 -20.00
CA PHE A 57 23.87 -3.67 -19.56
C PHE A 57 23.54 -4.63 -18.40
N PHE A 58 23.96 -5.89 -18.48
CA PHE A 58 23.79 -6.84 -17.39
C PHE A 58 24.45 -6.35 -16.10
N LEU A 59 25.70 -5.87 -16.16
CA LEU A 59 26.38 -5.36 -14.97
C LEU A 59 25.72 -4.08 -14.44
N LEU A 60 25.21 -3.22 -15.32
CA LEU A 60 24.54 -2.00 -14.90
C LEU A 60 23.21 -2.30 -14.21
N GLU A 61 22.30 -3.05 -14.86
CA GLU A 61 20.99 -3.37 -14.31
C GLU A 61 21.12 -4.32 -13.09
N GLU A 62 21.79 -5.46 -13.26
CA GLU A 62 21.77 -6.49 -12.22
C GLU A 62 22.63 -6.09 -11.01
N PHE A 63 23.81 -5.49 -11.19
CA PHE A 63 24.70 -5.24 -10.05
C PHE A 63 24.50 -3.88 -9.37
N ASN A 64 24.01 -2.86 -10.07
CA ASN A 64 23.82 -1.53 -9.47
C ASN A 64 22.38 -1.25 -9.04
N GLU A 65 21.38 -1.81 -9.72
CA GLU A 65 19.95 -1.49 -9.46
C GLU A 65 19.27 -2.49 -8.51
N GLY A 66 20.03 -3.43 -7.95
CA GLY A 66 19.54 -4.39 -6.95
C GLY A 66 18.72 -5.56 -7.52
N PHE A 67 18.59 -5.66 -8.85
CA PHE A 67 17.89 -6.78 -9.49
C PHE A 67 18.58 -8.12 -9.25
N PHE A 68 19.91 -8.14 -9.13
CA PHE A 68 20.63 -9.39 -8.82
C PHE A 68 20.28 -9.90 -7.43
N GLU A 69 20.30 -9.03 -6.43
CA GLU A 69 19.92 -9.36 -5.06
C GLU A 69 18.46 -9.84 -4.97
N GLU A 70 17.55 -9.17 -5.68
CA GLU A 70 16.14 -9.58 -5.73
C GLU A 70 15.98 -10.93 -6.42
N GLY A 71 16.70 -11.16 -7.52
CA GLY A 71 16.74 -12.43 -8.23
C GLY A 71 17.24 -13.59 -7.34
N ILE A 72 18.28 -13.36 -6.54
CA ILE A 72 18.73 -14.32 -5.52
C ILE A 72 17.60 -14.53 -4.50
N ARG A 73 17.00 -13.47 -3.99
CA ARG A 73 15.97 -13.54 -2.95
C ARG A 73 14.77 -14.39 -3.41
N VAL A 74 14.20 -14.10 -4.58
CA VAL A 74 13.05 -14.86 -5.10
C VAL A 74 13.41 -16.31 -5.40
N SER A 75 14.66 -16.57 -5.78
CA SER A 75 15.18 -17.92 -5.95
C SER A 75 15.28 -18.66 -4.62
N LEU A 76 15.75 -18.01 -3.55
CA LEU A 76 15.77 -18.58 -2.20
C LEU A 76 14.38 -18.90 -1.67
N VAL A 77 13.42 -18.00 -1.91
CA VAL A 77 12.01 -18.24 -1.56
C VAL A 77 11.49 -19.47 -2.29
N HIS A 78 11.68 -19.54 -3.62
CA HIS A 78 11.20 -20.63 -4.45
C HIS A 78 11.85 -21.99 -4.09
N LEU A 79 13.16 -22.01 -3.87
CA LEU A 79 13.87 -23.20 -3.40
C LEU A 79 13.40 -23.63 -2.00
N GLY A 80 13.18 -22.67 -1.10
CA GLY A 80 12.60 -22.92 0.22
C GLY A 80 11.19 -23.52 0.15
N GLU A 81 10.35 -23.05 -0.78
CA GLU A 81 9.02 -23.62 -1.06
C GLU A 81 9.11 -25.06 -1.59
N MET A 82 10.18 -25.40 -2.32
CA MET A 82 10.49 -26.76 -2.74
C MET A 82 11.11 -27.64 -1.63
N GLY A 83 11.39 -27.06 -0.46
CA GLY A 83 12.06 -27.76 0.65
C GLY A 83 13.59 -27.85 0.51
N ILE A 84 14.19 -27.14 -0.46
CA ILE A 84 15.63 -27.09 -0.69
C ILE A 84 16.20 -25.94 0.15
N SER A 85 16.81 -26.28 1.28
CA SER A 85 17.34 -25.30 2.25
C SER A 85 18.81 -25.52 2.64
N ASP A 86 19.44 -26.59 2.15
CA ASP A 86 20.87 -26.82 2.36
C ASP A 86 21.69 -25.71 1.68
N PRO A 87 22.57 -25.00 2.41
CA PRO A 87 23.31 -23.87 1.85
C PRO A 87 24.22 -24.22 0.66
N GLU A 88 24.83 -25.42 0.64
CA GLU A 88 25.73 -25.83 -0.43
C GLU A 88 24.96 -26.23 -1.68
N ASP A 89 23.82 -26.93 -1.52
CA ASP A 89 22.91 -27.26 -2.62
C ASP A 89 22.34 -25.97 -3.24
N VAL A 90 21.86 -25.04 -2.41
CA VAL A 90 21.35 -23.73 -2.86
C VAL A 90 22.43 -22.96 -3.61
N LEU A 91 23.64 -22.88 -3.07
CA LEU A 91 24.76 -22.18 -3.71
C LEU A 91 25.10 -22.81 -5.07
N THR A 92 25.08 -24.14 -5.16
CA THR A 92 25.35 -24.89 -6.39
C THR A 92 24.29 -24.59 -7.45
N ILE A 93 23.00 -24.70 -7.09
CA ILE A 93 21.89 -24.39 -8.00
C ILE A 93 21.97 -22.95 -8.51
N LEU A 94 22.19 -21.98 -7.62
CA LEU A 94 22.27 -20.57 -7.99
C LEU A 94 23.46 -20.26 -8.91
N ARG A 95 24.61 -20.92 -8.72
CA ARG A 95 25.74 -20.82 -9.66
C ARG A 95 25.38 -21.35 -11.04
N THR A 96 24.69 -22.49 -11.13
CA THR A 96 24.23 -23.04 -12.41
C THR A 96 23.19 -22.14 -13.10
N VAL A 97 22.30 -21.50 -12.33
CA VAL A 97 21.36 -20.49 -12.84
C VAL A 97 22.13 -19.29 -13.41
N ILE A 98 23.12 -18.76 -12.69
CA ILE A 98 23.99 -17.68 -13.17
C ILE A 98 24.69 -18.08 -14.48
N ASP A 99 25.26 -19.28 -14.56
CA ASP A 99 25.89 -19.77 -15.79
C ASP A 99 24.91 -19.79 -16.97
N LYS A 100 23.68 -20.27 -16.75
CA LYS A 100 22.62 -20.29 -17.77
C LYS A 100 22.27 -18.88 -18.25
N ARG A 101 22.12 -17.91 -17.33
CA ARG A 101 21.86 -16.50 -17.63
C ARG A 101 23.01 -15.88 -18.44
N LEU A 102 24.25 -16.05 -17.96
CA LEU A 102 25.45 -15.55 -18.64
C LEU A 102 25.60 -16.15 -20.03
N ASN A 103 25.37 -17.45 -20.21
CA ASN A 103 25.42 -18.10 -21.53
C ASN A 103 24.38 -17.50 -22.50
N GLY A 104 23.21 -17.12 -22.01
CA GLY A 104 22.20 -16.38 -22.78
C GLY A 104 22.70 -15.00 -23.22
N ILE A 105 23.29 -14.22 -22.31
CA ILE A 105 23.86 -12.89 -22.59
C ILE A 105 25.03 -12.98 -23.59
N LEU A 106 25.88 -13.99 -23.43
CA LEU A 106 27.01 -14.28 -24.29
C LEU A 106 26.60 -14.86 -25.65
N ARG A 107 25.30 -15.08 -25.89
CA ARG A 107 24.74 -15.68 -27.12
C ARG A 107 25.33 -17.05 -27.46
N LYS A 108 25.86 -17.76 -26.46
CA LYS A 108 26.35 -19.13 -26.62
C LYS A 108 25.22 -20.11 -26.92
N SER A 109 23.99 -19.74 -26.60
CA SER A 109 22.78 -20.56 -26.80
C SER A 109 22.09 -20.34 -28.15
N SER A 110 22.49 -19.36 -28.99
CA SER A 110 21.82 -19.12 -30.28
C SER A 110 22.19 -20.10 -31.41
N SER A 111 23.23 -20.91 -31.24
CA SER A 111 23.64 -21.96 -32.19
C SER A 111 23.21 -23.36 -31.77
N GLN A 112 22.68 -23.54 -30.57
CA GLN A 112 21.95 -24.75 -30.21
C GLN A 112 20.47 -24.48 -30.45
N GLN A 113 20.02 -24.80 -31.67
CA GLN A 113 18.67 -25.33 -31.85
C GLN A 113 18.44 -26.25 -30.65
N ARG A 114 17.49 -25.92 -29.76
CA ARG A 114 17.00 -26.90 -28.79
C ARG A 114 16.76 -28.16 -29.61
N PRO A 115 17.45 -29.29 -29.35
CA PRO A 115 17.03 -30.53 -29.95
C PRO A 115 15.62 -30.71 -29.40
N TYR A 116 14.62 -30.47 -30.24
CA TYR A 116 13.20 -30.60 -29.91
C TYR A 116 12.83 -32.10 -29.81
N HIS A 117 13.80 -32.92 -29.37
CA HIS A 117 13.87 -34.37 -29.55
C HIS A 117 14.36 -35.14 -28.31
N ASP A 118 14.65 -34.48 -27.20
CA ASP A 118 14.79 -35.16 -25.91
C ASP A 118 13.58 -34.81 -25.04
N ASP A 119 12.60 -35.72 -24.98
CA ASP A 119 11.38 -35.60 -24.16
C ASP A 119 11.67 -35.79 -22.65
N THR A 120 12.95 -35.86 -22.25
CA THR A 120 13.38 -36.11 -20.88
C THR A 120 14.35 -35.04 -20.39
N ILE A 121 14.13 -34.55 -19.17
CA ILE A 121 14.98 -33.58 -18.46
C ILE A 121 15.33 -34.18 -17.09
N SER A 122 16.57 -33.95 -16.62
CA SER A 122 16.94 -34.34 -15.25
C SER A 122 16.20 -33.48 -14.22
N ILE A 123 16.02 -33.99 -13.00
CA ILE A 123 15.36 -33.20 -11.95
C ILE A 123 16.16 -31.94 -11.61
N ASP A 124 17.49 -32.02 -11.60
CA ASP A 124 18.37 -30.89 -11.30
C ASP A 124 18.27 -29.81 -12.39
N ASP A 125 18.25 -30.19 -13.67
CA ASP A 125 18.05 -29.26 -14.77
C ASP A 125 16.66 -28.61 -14.75
N ALA A 126 15.63 -29.38 -14.35
CA ALA A 126 14.27 -28.87 -14.19
C ALA A 126 14.19 -27.85 -13.05
N ILE A 127 14.86 -28.10 -11.92
CA ILE A 127 14.97 -27.16 -10.80
C ILE A 127 15.68 -25.88 -11.27
N VAL A 128 16.85 -25.97 -11.89
CA VAL A 128 17.59 -24.81 -12.41
C VAL A 128 16.75 -24.01 -13.41
N GLN A 129 16.01 -24.68 -14.30
CA GLN A 129 15.12 -24.00 -15.24
C GLN A 129 13.95 -23.30 -14.53
N SER A 130 13.37 -23.92 -13.51
CA SER A 130 12.32 -23.32 -12.70
C SER A 130 12.82 -22.10 -11.93
N VAL A 131 14.01 -22.18 -11.31
CA VAL A 131 14.66 -21.07 -10.61
C VAL A 131 14.99 -19.92 -11.58
N ASN A 132 15.53 -20.23 -12.75
CA ASN A 132 15.79 -19.20 -13.76
C ASN A 132 14.50 -18.48 -14.20
N TYR A 133 13.39 -19.21 -14.33
CA TYR A 133 12.10 -18.63 -14.67
C TYR A 133 11.59 -17.67 -13.59
N VAL A 134 11.63 -18.05 -12.31
CA VAL A 134 11.19 -17.15 -11.22
C VAL A 134 12.13 -15.95 -11.04
N TRP A 135 13.42 -16.07 -11.34
CA TRP A 135 14.33 -14.93 -11.38
C TRP A 135 13.89 -13.89 -12.41
N ASP A 136 13.55 -14.34 -13.63
CA ASP A 136 13.10 -13.46 -14.72
C ASP A 136 11.72 -12.82 -14.44
N GLU A 137 10.83 -13.56 -13.76
CA GLU A 137 9.47 -13.10 -13.43
C GLU A 137 9.39 -12.35 -12.09
N TYR A 138 10.52 -12.13 -11.41
CA TYR A 138 10.57 -11.52 -10.07
C TYR A 138 9.73 -12.27 -9.02
N GLY A 139 9.70 -13.60 -9.12
CA GLY A 139 9.11 -14.52 -8.17
C GLY A 139 7.99 -15.40 -8.72
N SER A 140 7.62 -16.40 -7.92
CA SER A 140 6.38 -17.15 -8.11
C SER A 140 5.15 -16.25 -7.87
N GLU A 141 3.97 -16.64 -8.33
CA GLU A 141 2.75 -15.85 -8.10
C GLU A 141 2.51 -15.48 -6.61
N PRO A 142 2.65 -16.42 -5.63
CA PRO A 142 2.60 -16.08 -4.22
C PRO A 142 3.63 -15.03 -3.83
N THR A 143 4.88 -15.17 -4.30
CA THR A 143 5.97 -14.22 -4.02
C THR A 143 5.66 -12.83 -4.57
N ILE A 144 5.08 -12.74 -5.76
CA ILE A 144 4.66 -11.46 -6.35
C ILE A 144 3.57 -10.80 -5.50
N LEU A 145 2.59 -11.57 -5.00
CA LEU A 145 1.53 -11.05 -4.12
C LEU A 145 2.11 -10.57 -2.78
N TYR A 146 3.04 -11.31 -2.18
CA TYR A 146 3.74 -10.93 -0.95
C TYR A 146 4.55 -9.65 -1.14
N ASN A 147 5.32 -9.54 -2.22
CA ASN A 147 6.08 -8.35 -2.56
C ASN A 147 5.15 -7.15 -2.72
N PHE A 148 4.09 -7.31 -3.53
CA PHE A 148 3.11 -6.26 -3.77
C PHE A 148 2.44 -5.78 -2.48
N ALA A 149 2.06 -6.72 -1.60
CA ALA A 149 1.44 -6.42 -0.32
C ALA A 149 2.38 -5.72 0.66
N LYS A 150 3.64 -6.16 0.71
CA LYS A 150 4.69 -5.59 1.57
C LYS A 150 5.04 -4.16 1.15
N GLU A 151 5.24 -3.92 -0.14
CA GLU A 151 5.61 -2.59 -0.67
C GLU A 151 4.54 -1.54 -0.37
N ARG A 152 3.26 -1.92 -0.46
CA ARG A 152 2.12 -1.04 -0.13
C ARG A 152 1.75 -1.02 1.35
N PHE A 153 2.62 -1.55 2.21
CA PHE A 153 2.41 -1.61 3.65
C PHE A 153 1.06 -2.24 4.03
N LEU A 154 0.55 -3.21 3.26
CA LEU A 154 -0.67 -3.97 3.55
C LEU A 154 -0.38 -5.09 4.56
N ILE A 155 0.85 -5.59 4.51
CA ILE A 155 1.41 -6.53 5.48
C ILE A 155 2.79 -6.03 5.91
N LEU A 156 3.20 -6.40 7.12
CA LEU A 156 4.53 -6.15 7.64
C LEU A 156 5.05 -7.39 8.38
N TRP A 157 6.37 -7.46 8.58
CA TRP A 157 6.98 -8.52 9.38
C TRP A 157 7.04 -8.08 10.85
N ASP A 158 6.36 -8.81 11.73
CA ASP A 158 6.49 -8.64 13.18
C ASP A 158 7.76 -9.38 13.64
N TYR A 159 8.81 -8.62 13.97
CA TYR A 159 10.08 -9.17 14.44
C TYR A 159 10.00 -9.81 15.82
N HIS A 160 9.08 -9.39 16.68
CA HIS A 160 8.90 -9.99 18.01
C HIS A 160 8.22 -11.35 17.93
N ARG A 161 7.25 -11.48 17.03
CA ARG A 161 6.50 -12.74 16.84
C ARG A 161 7.06 -13.61 15.72
N ASN A 162 8.04 -13.11 14.97
CA ASN A 162 8.68 -13.76 13.84
C ASN A 162 7.65 -14.30 12.82
N LYS A 163 6.67 -13.46 12.46
CA LYS A 163 5.60 -13.79 11.49
C LYS A 163 5.13 -12.55 10.73
N TRP A 164 4.44 -12.75 9.62
CA TRP A 164 3.74 -11.65 8.96
C TRP A 164 2.54 -11.20 9.78
N GLN A 165 2.22 -9.92 9.67
CA GLN A 165 1.08 -9.29 10.28
C GLN A 165 0.39 -8.37 9.26
N THR A 166 -0.93 -8.41 9.24
CA THR A 166 -1.75 -7.48 8.46
C THR A 166 -1.82 -6.11 9.14
N THR A 167 -1.64 -5.05 8.35
CA THR A 167 -1.70 -3.65 8.80
C THR A 167 -3.14 -3.11 8.71
N GLY A 168 -3.36 -1.90 9.21
CA GLY A 168 -4.61 -1.17 9.01
C GLY A 168 -5.00 -1.01 7.54
N LEU A 169 -4.05 -0.70 6.65
CA LEU A 169 -4.30 -0.62 5.20
C LEU A 169 -4.73 -1.98 4.64
N GLY A 170 -4.07 -3.06 5.08
CA GLY A 170 -4.44 -4.43 4.68
C GLY A 170 -5.85 -4.80 5.13
N ARG A 171 -6.22 -4.50 6.38
CA ARG A 171 -7.57 -4.78 6.90
C ARG A 171 -8.64 -3.96 6.20
N PHE A 172 -8.36 -2.68 5.93
CA PHE A 172 -9.30 -1.85 5.17
C PHE A 172 -9.51 -2.38 3.74
N LEU A 173 -8.45 -2.84 3.07
CA LEU A 173 -8.56 -3.48 1.75
C LEU A 173 -9.49 -4.70 1.78
N LEU A 174 -9.52 -5.48 2.86
CA LEU A 174 -10.43 -6.63 2.99
C LEU A 174 -11.91 -6.21 2.94
N GLU A 175 -12.25 -5.02 3.47
CA GLU A 175 -13.61 -4.47 3.49
C GLU A 175 -14.06 -3.91 2.14
N LEU A 176 -13.12 -3.52 1.28
CA LEU A 176 -13.42 -2.90 -0.01
C LEU A 176 -13.94 -3.90 -1.04
N LYS A 177 -14.88 -3.47 -1.88
CA LYS A 177 -15.26 -4.24 -3.07
C LYS A 177 -14.11 -4.30 -4.07
N PRO A 178 -14.08 -5.30 -4.98
CA PRO A 178 -12.97 -5.47 -5.92
C PRO A 178 -12.68 -4.21 -6.77
N LEU A 179 -13.71 -3.44 -7.11
CA LEU A 179 -13.60 -2.20 -7.89
C LEU A 179 -13.10 -1.00 -7.06
N GLN A 180 -13.37 -0.97 -5.75
CA GLN A 180 -12.85 0.06 -4.83
C GLN A 180 -11.41 -0.24 -4.41
N ALA A 181 -11.04 -1.51 -4.38
CA ALA A 181 -9.69 -1.95 -4.03
C ALA A 181 -8.62 -1.41 -4.99
N VAL A 182 -8.90 -1.33 -6.29
CA VAL A 182 -7.93 -0.80 -7.28
C VAL A 182 -7.58 0.68 -7.03
N PRO A 183 -8.54 1.62 -6.96
CA PRO A 183 -8.22 3.01 -6.67
C PRO A 183 -7.59 3.18 -5.28
N PHE A 184 -7.98 2.38 -4.29
CA PHE A 184 -7.32 2.37 -2.98
C PHE A 184 -5.83 2.00 -3.08
N LEU A 185 -5.49 0.92 -3.78
CA LEU A 185 -4.10 0.49 -3.98
C LEU A 185 -3.26 1.55 -4.72
N LEU A 186 -3.82 2.20 -5.74
CA LEU A 186 -3.14 3.30 -6.44
C LEU A 186 -3.01 4.56 -5.56
N THR A 187 -3.97 4.81 -4.67
CA THR A 187 -3.87 5.93 -3.71
C THR A 187 -2.74 5.70 -2.71
N ILE A 188 -2.51 4.46 -2.29
CA ILE A 188 -1.33 4.10 -1.49
C ILE A 188 -0.04 4.40 -2.27
N ASP A 189 0.02 4.03 -3.55
CA ASP A 189 1.18 4.32 -4.39
C ASP A 189 1.46 5.82 -4.47
N LEU A 190 0.43 6.65 -4.70
CA LEU A 190 0.59 8.10 -4.71
C LEU A 190 1.11 8.64 -3.37
N THR A 191 0.69 8.02 -2.26
CA THR A 191 1.07 8.44 -0.91
C THR A 191 2.52 8.08 -0.57
N PHE A 192 2.99 6.91 -1.02
CA PHE A 192 4.35 6.43 -0.73
C PHE A 192 5.38 6.72 -1.83
N ASN A 193 4.96 7.30 -2.95
CA ASN A 193 5.86 7.69 -4.02
C ASN A 193 6.91 8.70 -3.53
N THR A 194 8.18 8.38 -3.77
CA THR A 194 9.35 9.19 -3.40
C THR A 194 9.86 10.09 -4.54
N GLY A 195 9.16 10.11 -5.68
CA GLY A 195 9.51 10.89 -6.87
C GLY A 195 9.40 10.10 -8.18
N GLU A 196 9.82 10.74 -9.29
CA GLU A 196 9.67 10.18 -10.64
C GLU A 196 10.54 8.95 -10.94
N GLN A 197 11.58 8.72 -10.14
CA GLN A 197 12.47 7.56 -10.26
C GLN A 197 12.11 6.43 -9.28
N ASP A 198 11.01 6.56 -8.54
CA ASP A 198 10.50 5.49 -7.71
C ASP A 198 10.02 4.34 -8.60
N THR A 199 10.57 3.14 -8.38
CA THR A 199 10.25 1.95 -9.17
C THR A 199 9.20 1.06 -8.52
N ARG A 200 8.85 1.34 -7.26
CA ARG A 200 7.92 0.56 -6.43
C ARG A 200 6.53 1.18 -6.39
N HIS A 201 6.47 2.52 -6.37
CA HIS A 201 5.23 3.28 -6.28
C HIS A 201 5.05 4.21 -7.47
N ILE A 202 3.85 4.20 -8.06
CA ILE A 202 3.50 5.05 -9.20
C ILE A 202 3.30 6.50 -8.75
N SER A 203 3.87 7.46 -9.49
CA SER A 203 3.63 8.89 -9.28
C SER A 203 2.30 9.36 -9.88
N ALA A 204 1.76 10.47 -9.35
CA ALA A 204 0.54 11.09 -9.90
C ALA A 204 0.73 11.49 -11.37
N ASN A 205 1.91 12.02 -11.71
CA ASN A 205 2.26 12.39 -13.08
C ASN A 205 2.26 11.18 -14.03
N ALA A 206 2.77 10.03 -13.58
CA ALA A 206 2.73 8.80 -14.36
C ALA A 206 1.28 8.36 -14.62
N LEU A 207 0.38 8.44 -13.63
CA LEU A 207 -1.04 8.15 -13.83
C LEU A 207 -1.72 9.16 -14.77
N ILE A 208 -1.50 10.46 -14.58
CA ILE A 208 -2.04 11.53 -15.45
C ILE A 208 -1.60 11.34 -16.91
N SER A 209 -0.36 10.91 -17.14
CA SER A 209 0.16 10.66 -18.49
C SER A 209 -0.64 9.57 -19.25
N LEU A 210 -1.30 8.66 -18.54
CA LEU A 210 -2.17 7.65 -19.16
C LEU A 210 -3.42 8.26 -19.79
N LEU A 211 -3.92 9.37 -19.24
CA LEU A 211 -5.14 10.05 -19.69
C LEU A 211 -4.93 10.93 -20.93
N GLN A 212 -3.73 11.46 -21.12
CA GLN A 212 -3.42 12.40 -22.20
C GLN A 212 -3.49 11.73 -23.57
N THR A 213 -4.18 12.30 -24.57
CA THR A 213 -4.13 11.83 -25.97
C THR A 213 -2.90 12.39 -26.67
N GLY A 214 -1.93 11.55 -27.03
CA GLY A 214 -0.62 11.96 -27.55
C GLY A 214 0.23 10.77 -28.00
N ASP A 215 1.35 11.05 -28.65
CA ASP A 215 2.21 10.03 -29.27
C ASP A 215 2.75 9.06 -28.19
N ARG A 216 2.59 7.75 -28.42
CA ARG A 216 2.77 6.71 -27.37
C ARG A 216 4.21 6.60 -26.87
N TYR A 217 5.16 7.19 -27.59
CA TYR A 217 6.58 7.19 -27.25
C TYR A 217 6.96 8.19 -26.15
N GLU A 218 6.13 9.20 -25.87
CA GLU A 218 6.37 10.17 -24.80
C GLU A 218 5.81 9.71 -23.44
N ARG A 219 4.95 8.68 -23.43
CA ARG A 219 4.34 8.12 -22.21
C ARG A 219 5.24 7.07 -21.56
N VAL A 220 6.29 7.51 -20.89
CA VAL A 220 7.25 6.59 -20.26
C VAL A 220 6.74 6.15 -18.88
N VAL A 221 5.70 5.32 -18.86
CA VAL A 221 5.46 4.46 -17.68
C VAL A 221 6.52 3.38 -17.71
N ILE A 222 7.34 3.32 -16.67
CA ILE A 222 8.43 2.34 -16.56
C ILE A 222 7.88 0.90 -16.58
N PRO A 223 8.68 -0.09 -17.03
CA PRO A 223 8.21 -1.47 -17.18
C PRO A 223 7.51 -2.07 -15.96
N LEU A 224 8.05 -1.84 -14.76
CA LEU A 224 7.50 -2.37 -13.50
C LEU A 224 6.10 -1.82 -13.21
N HIS A 225 5.93 -0.50 -13.30
CA HIS A 225 4.63 0.16 -13.15
C HIS A 225 3.62 -0.33 -14.19
N ARG A 226 4.04 -0.60 -15.44
CA ARG A 226 3.14 -1.15 -16.46
C ARG A 226 2.63 -2.54 -16.11
N GLU A 227 3.53 -3.44 -15.68
CA GLU A 227 3.12 -4.79 -15.31
C GLU A 227 2.16 -4.77 -14.12
N MET A 228 2.38 -3.86 -13.19
CA MET A 228 1.49 -3.64 -12.07
C MET A 228 0.10 -3.11 -12.49
N LEU A 229 0.06 -2.04 -13.28
CA LEU A 229 -1.19 -1.49 -13.81
C LEU A 229 -1.98 -2.51 -14.63
N LYS A 230 -1.27 -3.41 -15.34
CA LYS A 230 -1.86 -4.53 -16.07
C LYS A 230 -2.47 -5.55 -15.13
N ARG A 231 -1.79 -5.93 -14.04
CA ARG A 231 -2.33 -6.84 -13.01
C ARG A 231 -3.57 -6.29 -12.33
N LEU A 232 -3.60 -4.97 -12.12
CA LEU A 232 -4.76 -4.25 -11.58
C LEU A 232 -5.90 -4.05 -12.61
N GLY A 233 -5.68 -4.41 -13.87
CA GLY A 233 -6.67 -4.24 -14.94
C GLY A 233 -6.84 -2.79 -15.43
N VAL A 234 -5.95 -1.88 -15.03
CA VAL A 234 -5.96 -0.47 -15.43
C VAL A 234 -5.55 -0.33 -16.89
N ILE A 235 -4.53 -1.08 -17.32
CA ILE A 235 -4.09 -1.12 -18.72
C ILE A 235 -4.18 -2.54 -19.28
N ARG A 236 -4.22 -2.67 -20.61
CA ARG A 236 -4.07 -3.96 -21.31
C ARG A 236 -3.00 -3.86 -22.39
N THR A 237 -2.29 -4.95 -22.61
CA THR A 237 -1.27 -5.05 -23.67
C THR A 237 -1.94 -5.24 -25.03
N LEU A 238 -1.50 -4.47 -26.02
CA LEU A 238 -2.06 -4.47 -27.37
C LEU A 238 -1.39 -5.47 -28.32
N SER A 239 -0.14 -5.83 -28.06
CA SER A 239 0.62 -6.74 -28.92
C SER A 239 1.63 -7.58 -28.13
N ARG A 240 2.41 -8.42 -28.82
CA ARG A 240 3.54 -9.14 -28.20
C ARG A 240 4.67 -8.19 -27.73
N ARG A 241 4.63 -6.93 -28.13
CA ARG A 241 5.61 -5.92 -27.72
C ARG A 241 5.18 -5.35 -26.38
N HIS A 242 5.99 -5.61 -25.35
CA HIS A 242 5.70 -5.24 -23.96
C HIS A 242 5.56 -3.73 -23.70
N TRP A 243 5.95 -2.88 -24.66
CA TRP A 243 5.79 -1.43 -24.59
C TRP A 243 4.48 -0.90 -25.17
N GLU A 244 3.69 -1.74 -25.86
CA GLU A 244 2.40 -1.33 -26.45
C GLU A 244 1.25 -1.68 -25.51
N TYR A 245 0.69 -0.66 -24.86
CA TYR A 245 -0.44 -0.78 -23.94
C TYR A 245 -1.52 0.25 -24.25
N GLU A 246 -2.73 -0.01 -23.76
CA GLU A 246 -3.81 0.96 -23.73
C GLU A 246 -4.53 0.98 -22.39
N LEU A 247 -5.05 2.15 -22.05
CA LEU A 247 -5.88 2.37 -20.87
C LEU A 247 -7.23 1.69 -21.08
N THR A 248 -7.66 0.89 -20.12
CA THR A 248 -8.97 0.21 -20.19
C THR A 248 -10.08 1.18 -19.80
N PRO A 249 -11.35 0.94 -20.15
CA PRO A 249 -12.46 1.80 -19.71
C PRO A 249 -12.54 1.92 -18.18
N LEU A 250 -12.33 0.80 -17.47
CA LEU A 250 -12.22 0.78 -16.01
C LEU A 250 -11.02 1.58 -15.54
N GLY A 251 -9.86 1.36 -16.16
CA GLY A 251 -8.63 2.05 -15.84
C GLY A 251 -8.75 3.56 -15.99
N LYS A 252 -9.48 4.04 -17.00
CA LYS A 252 -9.75 5.47 -17.17
C LYS A 252 -10.50 6.06 -15.98
N VAL A 253 -11.62 5.45 -15.59
CA VAL A 253 -12.43 5.90 -14.44
C VAL A 253 -11.62 5.86 -13.15
N VAL A 254 -10.86 4.78 -12.93
CA VAL A 254 -9.99 4.62 -11.76
C VAL A 254 -8.93 5.72 -11.73
N VAL A 255 -8.19 5.92 -12.82
CA VAL A 255 -7.12 6.93 -12.87
C VAL A 255 -7.68 8.31 -12.65
N GLU A 256 -8.77 8.69 -13.34
CA GLU A 256 -9.47 9.97 -13.14
C GLU A 256 -9.88 10.17 -11.67
N SER A 257 -10.43 9.14 -11.02
CA SER A 257 -10.82 9.23 -9.60
C SER A 257 -9.64 9.32 -8.64
N VAL A 258 -8.51 8.69 -8.94
CA VAL A 258 -7.36 8.60 -8.03
C VAL A 258 -6.54 9.89 -8.03
N VAL A 259 -6.37 10.50 -9.21
CA VAL A 259 -5.60 11.75 -9.37
C VAL A 259 -6.41 13.00 -9.02
N ASP A 260 -7.71 12.86 -8.76
CA ASP A 260 -8.55 13.94 -8.32
C ASP A 260 -8.19 14.37 -6.88
N ASP A 261 -8.05 15.68 -6.66
CA ASP A 261 -7.73 16.25 -5.35
C ASP A 261 -8.78 15.91 -4.27
N SER A 262 -10.00 15.57 -4.67
CA SER A 262 -11.13 15.18 -3.82
C SER A 262 -11.31 13.66 -3.63
N ASN A 263 -10.31 12.85 -4.03
CA ASN A 263 -10.34 11.40 -3.85
C ASN A 263 -10.46 11.02 -2.35
N PRO A 264 -11.58 10.41 -1.91
CA PRO A 264 -11.87 10.08 -0.52
C PRO A 264 -10.96 8.98 0.05
N MET A 265 -10.22 8.28 -0.82
CA MET A 265 -9.25 7.27 -0.39
C MET A 265 -8.03 7.91 0.28
N ASN A 266 -7.73 9.17 -0.03
CA ASN A 266 -6.59 9.88 0.56
C ASN A 266 -6.73 10.00 2.08
N GLU A 267 -7.94 10.31 2.54
CA GLU A 267 -8.26 10.52 3.96
C GLU A 267 -8.09 9.23 4.74
N ILE A 268 -8.62 8.11 4.23
CA ILE A 268 -8.48 6.84 4.93
C ILE A 268 -7.03 6.33 4.91
N VAL A 269 -6.30 6.48 3.79
CA VAL A 269 -4.89 6.08 3.74
C VAL A 269 -4.07 6.88 4.74
N ALA A 270 -4.26 8.21 4.78
CA ALA A 270 -3.59 9.07 5.75
C ALA A 270 -3.94 8.69 7.20
N ALA A 271 -5.22 8.49 7.51
CA ALA A 271 -5.67 8.10 8.85
C ALA A 271 -5.06 6.77 9.31
N LEU A 272 -5.03 5.76 8.42
CA LEU A 272 -4.51 4.43 8.75
C LEU A 272 -3.00 4.41 8.92
N VAL A 273 -2.24 5.10 8.05
CA VAL A 273 -0.78 5.22 8.18
C VAL A 273 -0.40 5.94 9.48
N GLN A 274 -1.06 7.06 9.80
CA GLN A 274 -0.82 7.81 11.03
C GLN A 274 -1.12 6.98 12.29
N ASN A 275 -2.20 6.20 12.27
CA ASN A 275 -2.53 5.33 13.40
C ASN A 275 -1.44 4.26 13.63
N GLU A 276 -0.96 3.62 12.57
CA GLU A 276 0.10 2.61 12.65
C GLU A 276 1.43 3.21 13.17
N GLU A 277 1.79 4.43 12.78
CA GLU A 277 2.97 5.14 13.32
C GLU A 277 2.89 5.34 14.85
N GLN A 278 1.69 5.48 15.39
CA GLN A 278 1.44 5.62 16.83
C GLN A 278 1.24 4.27 17.55
N GLY A 279 1.36 3.15 16.83
CA GLY A 279 1.06 1.82 17.36
C GLY A 279 -0.42 1.57 17.62
N ILE A 280 -1.32 2.39 17.05
CA ILE A 280 -2.76 2.21 17.10
C ILE A 280 -3.15 1.34 15.89
N GLN A 281 -3.54 0.10 16.15
CA GLN A 281 -3.95 -0.81 15.08
C GLN A 281 -5.42 -0.58 14.72
N PHE A 282 -5.69 -0.34 13.44
CA PHE A 282 -7.04 -0.44 12.90
C PHE A 282 -7.39 -1.92 12.74
N GLU A 283 -8.51 -2.36 13.31
CA GLU A 283 -8.96 -3.75 13.31
C GLU A 283 -10.27 -3.96 12.51
N GLY A 284 -10.67 -2.97 11.73
CA GLY A 284 -11.88 -2.99 10.93
C GLY A 284 -12.93 -1.98 11.41
N SER A 285 -13.74 -1.52 10.47
CA SER A 285 -14.73 -0.46 10.67
C SER A 285 -15.77 -0.79 11.73
N GLU A 286 -16.25 -2.03 11.80
CA GLU A 286 -17.22 -2.47 12.81
C GLU A 286 -16.62 -2.48 14.23
N LYS A 287 -15.30 -2.69 14.37
CA LYS A 287 -14.66 -2.56 15.68
C LYS A 287 -14.54 -1.08 16.08
N GLU A 288 -14.11 -0.22 15.14
CA GLU A 288 -14.04 1.23 15.38
C GLU A 288 -15.41 1.81 15.77
N LEU A 289 -16.50 1.35 15.15
CA LEU A 289 -17.87 1.73 15.52
C LEU A 289 -18.24 1.31 16.93
N ARG A 290 -17.99 0.05 17.31
CA ARG A 290 -18.29 -0.43 18.67
C ARG A 290 -17.49 0.32 19.73
N GLU A 291 -16.23 0.64 19.43
CA GLU A 291 -15.42 1.47 20.31
C GLU A 291 -15.99 2.89 20.42
N LEU A 292 -16.42 3.50 19.31
CA LEU A 292 -17.08 4.80 19.32
C LEU A 292 -18.37 4.78 20.15
N GLU A 293 -19.24 3.78 19.98
CA GLU A 293 -20.47 3.59 20.77
C GLU A 293 -20.17 3.51 22.29
N SER A 294 -19.11 2.80 22.66
CA SER A 294 -18.69 2.71 24.06
C SER A 294 -18.23 4.06 24.62
N GLN A 295 -17.54 4.88 23.82
CA GLN A 295 -17.01 6.17 24.24
C GLN A 295 -18.08 7.25 24.37
N ILE A 296 -19.08 7.26 23.46
CA ILE A 296 -20.16 8.25 23.52
C ILE A 296 -21.10 8.04 24.71
N THR A 297 -21.13 6.82 25.26
CA THR A 297 -21.90 6.49 26.47
C THR A 297 -21.32 7.15 27.73
N SER A 298 -20.07 7.61 27.69
CA SER A 298 -19.46 8.37 28.79
C SER A 298 -20.15 9.73 29.02
N GLU A 299 -20.10 10.24 30.26
CA GLU A 299 -20.64 11.56 30.64
C GLU A 299 -19.92 12.74 29.96
N ALA A 300 -18.86 12.47 29.20
CA ALA A 300 -18.05 13.51 28.56
C ALA A 300 -18.84 14.30 27.51
N ILE A 301 -19.81 13.69 26.82
CA ILE A 301 -20.59 14.28 25.74
C ILE A 301 -22.00 14.63 26.19
N GLU A 302 -22.48 15.82 25.83
CA GLU A 302 -23.87 16.24 26.03
C GLU A 302 -24.87 15.31 25.32
N SER A 303 -26.09 15.19 25.87
CA SER A 303 -27.13 14.28 25.35
C SER A 303 -27.49 14.53 23.88
N THR A 304 -27.46 15.79 23.43
CA THR A 304 -27.76 16.16 22.04
C THR A 304 -26.65 15.73 21.09
N GLY A 305 -25.38 15.92 21.49
CA GLY A 305 -24.22 15.44 20.73
C GLY A 305 -24.19 13.92 20.64
N ARG A 306 -24.47 13.24 21.76
CA ARG A 306 -24.59 11.76 21.80
C ARG A 306 -25.63 11.25 20.80
N ARG A 307 -26.85 11.78 20.82
CA ARG A 307 -27.92 11.37 19.90
C ARG A 307 -27.57 11.63 18.44
N SER A 308 -26.84 12.72 18.15
CA SER A 308 -26.36 13.00 16.80
C SER A 308 -25.38 11.94 16.30
N ILE A 309 -24.42 11.53 17.15
CA ILE A 309 -23.46 10.49 16.81
C ILE A 309 -24.15 9.12 16.68
N GLU A 310 -25.08 8.78 17.57
CA GLU A 310 -25.90 7.56 17.47
C GLU A 310 -26.66 7.50 16.13
N ASN A 311 -27.29 8.60 15.72
CA ASN A 311 -27.96 8.68 14.42
C ASN A 311 -26.98 8.49 13.25
N ALA A 312 -25.76 9.03 13.33
CA ALA A 312 -24.73 8.85 12.30
C ALA A 312 -24.30 7.38 12.18
N ILE A 313 -24.16 6.69 13.30
CA ILE A 313 -23.85 5.26 13.36
C ILE A 313 -24.97 4.43 12.71
N ASP A 314 -26.24 4.76 13.01
CA ASP A 314 -27.38 4.11 12.38
C ASP A 314 -27.44 4.33 10.87
N LEU A 315 -27.11 5.54 10.39
CA LEU A 315 -27.01 5.85 8.96
C LEU A 315 -25.89 5.05 8.30
N TYR A 316 -24.73 4.95 8.95
CA TYR A 316 -23.61 4.15 8.46
C TYR A 316 -24.02 2.68 8.29
N ARG A 317 -24.64 2.07 9.30
CA ARG A 317 -25.10 0.67 9.26
C ARG A 317 -26.14 0.41 8.18
N LYS A 318 -26.90 1.44 7.77
CA LYS A 318 -27.87 1.38 6.66
C LYS A 318 -27.23 1.58 5.28
N GLY A 319 -25.93 1.83 5.21
CA GLY A 319 -25.21 2.12 3.96
C GLY A 319 -25.39 3.57 3.46
N SER A 320 -25.94 4.46 4.29
CA SER A 320 -26.10 5.89 3.97
C SER A 320 -24.83 6.66 4.35
N TYR A 321 -23.70 6.33 3.73
CA TYR A 321 -22.37 6.84 4.11
C TYR A 321 -22.22 8.35 3.90
N VAL A 322 -22.83 8.93 2.86
CA VAL A 322 -22.80 10.39 2.63
C VAL A 322 -23.50 11.12 3.79
N ASP A 323 -24.69 10.66 4.17
CA ASP A 323 -25.46 11.28 5.24
C ASP A 323 -24.82 11.04 6.61
N ALA A 324 -24.25 9.86 6.84
CA ALA A 324 -23.46 9.58 8.03
C ALA A 324 -22.26 10.52 8.14
N ALA A 325 -21.49 10.71 7.06
CA ALA A 325 -20.36 11.64 7.03
C ALA A 325 -20.79 13.10 7.27
N ARG A 326 -21.92 13.52 6.68
CA ARG A 326 -22.54 14.84 6.93
C ARG A 326 -22.91 15.07 8.39
N VAL A 327 -23.02 14.03 9.21
CA VAL A 327 -23.25 14.14 10.65
C VAL A 327 -21.95 13.99 11.46
N PHE A 328 -21.05 13.08 11.06
CA PHE A 328 -19.78 12.88 11.77
C PHE A 328 -18.87 14.12 11.75
N PHE A 329 -18.68 14.78 10.60
CA PHE A 329 -17.80 15.95 10.54
C PHE A 329 -18.27 17.14 11.39
N PRO A 330 -19.57 17.53 11.38
CA PRO A 330 -20.08 18.51 12.32
C PRO A 330 -19.95 18.08 13.79
N SER A 331 -20.05 16.79 14.08
CA SER A 331 -19.84 16.26 15.44
C SER A 331 -18.39 16.45 15.89
N ILE A 332 -17.42 16.17 15.01
CA ILE A 332 -15.99 16.45 15.25
C ILE A 332 -15.77 17.94 15.51
N GLU A 333 -16.36 18.82 14.70
CA GLU A 333 -16.26 20.26 14.88
C GLU A 333 -16.89 20.77 16.18
N SER A 334 -18.03 20.21 16.56
CA SER A 334 -18.70 20.52 17.82
C SER A 334 -17.80 20.15 19.02
N ILE A 335 -17.20 18.96 19.01
CA ILE A 335 -16.28 18.52 20.07
C ILE A 335 -15.04 19.41 20.14
N SER A 336 -14.42 19.71 18.98
CA SER A 336 -13.29 20.66 18.91
C SER A 336 -13.66 22.03 19.50
N SER A 337 -14.88 22.49 19.23
CA SER A 337 -15.39 23.76 19.77
C SER A 337 -15.56 23.70 21.29
N GLN A 338 -16.09 22.59 21.83
CA GLN A 338 -16.20 22.40 23.28
C GLN A 338 -14.83 22.34 23.95
N MET A 339 -13.86 21.65 23.35
CA MET A 339 -12.47 21.59 23.84
C MET A 339 -11.83 22.98 23.93
N LEU A 340 -11.99 23.81 22.90
CA LEU A 340 -11.49 25.19 22.90
C LEU A 340 -12.20 26.05 23.95
N SER A 341 -13.51 25.92 24.09
CA SER A 341 -14.28 26.66 25.10
C SER A 341 -13.84 26.30 26.52
N ILE A 342 -13.55 25.03 26.80
CA ILE A 342 -13.00 24.58 28.08
C ILE A 342 -11.63 25.22 28.33
N ALA A 343 -10.79 25.31 27.30
CA ALA A 343 -9.51 26.00 27.38
C ALA A 343 -9.59 27.54 27.47
N GLY A 344 -10.80 28.11 27.58
CA GLY A 344 -11.02 29.56 27.72
C GLY A 344 -10.95 30.35 26.41
N GLU A 345 -10.98 29.69 25.25
CA GLU A 345 -11.01 30.35 23.95
C GLU A 345 -12.43 30.80 23.58
N ASP A 346 -12.54 31.99 22.98
CA ASP A 346 -13.82 32.49 22.46
C ASP A 346 -14.11 31.90 21.07
N VAL A 347 -14.83 30.78 21.07
CA VAL A 347 -15.19 30.04 19.85
C VAL A 347 -16.26 30.75 19.03
N SER A 348 -16.95 31.75 19.58
CA SER A 348 -17.93 32.57 18.86
C SER A 348 -17.28 33.60 17.93
N ASN A 349 -15.96 33.82 18.08
CA ASN A 349 -15.20 34.68 17.21
C ASN A 349 -14.87 33.99 15.88
N HIS A 350 -15.79 34.10 14.92
CA HIS A 350 -15.66 33.56 13.57
C HIS A 350 -14.45 34.11 12.77
N LYS A 351 -13.85 35.24 13.17
CA LYS A 351 -12.60 35.72 12.56
C LYS A 351 -11.38 34.93 13.02
N LYS A 352 -11.40 34.41 14.26
CA LYS A 352 -10.31 33.61 14.84
C LYS A 352 -10.47 32.12 14.51
N PHE A 353 -11.71 31.65 14.43
CA PHE A 353 -12.04 30.23 14.19
C PHE A 353 -13.07 30.05 13.06
N PRO A 354 -12.69 30.27 11.79
CA PRO A 354 -13.62 30.17 10.67
C PRO A 354 -14.12 28.75 10.34
N GLY A 355 -13.49 27.68 10.85
CA GLY A 355 -13.92 26.31 10.57
C GLY A 355 -13.09 25.24 11.30
N LEU A 356 -13.32 23.97 10.99
CA LEU A 356 -12.69 22.84 11.69
C LEU A 356 -11.15 22.87 11.64
N ALA A 357 -10.54 23.20 10.50
CA ALA A 357 -9.08 23.25 10.36
C ALA A 357 -8.42 24.26 11.31
N SER A 358 -8.96 25.48 11.43
CA SER A 358 -8.41 26.50 12.33
C SER A 358 -8.64 26.17 13.81
N LYS A 359 -9.76 25.51 14.12
CA LYS A 359 -10.03 25.01 15.47
C LYS A 359 -9.03 23.92 15.87
N VAL A 360 -8.77 22.98 14.97
CA VAL A 360 -7.83 21.86 15.18
C VAL A 360 -6.39 22.35 15.31
N ALA A 361 -5.94 23.26 14.43
CA ALA A 361 -4.62 23.89 14.56
C ALA A 361 -4.44 24.58 15.92
N ARG A 362 -5.47 25.28 16.41
CA ARG A 362 -5.42 25.91 17.73
C ARG A 362 -5.37 24.88 18.87
N LEU A 363 -6.13 23.79 18.77
CA LEU A 363 -6.08 22.71 19.76
C LEU A 363 -4.69 22.07 19.85
N GLU A 364 -3.99 21.95 18.72
CA GLU A 364 -2.59 21.51 18.67
C GLU A 364 -1.65 22.52 19.33
N GLU A 365 -1.77 23.81 19.01
CA GLU A 365 -0.98 24.88 19.64
C GLU A 365 -1.11 24.88 21.17
N LEU A 366 -2.34 24.64 21.66
CA LEU A 366 -2.66 24.53 23.09
C LEU A 366 -2.30 23.16 23.69
N LYS A 367 -1.76 22.23 22.89
CA LYS A 367 -1.41 20.85 23.27
C LYS A 367 -2.56 20.06 23.88
N LEU A 368 -3.78 20.36 23.44
CA LEU A 368 -5.01 19.65 23.83
C LEU A 368 -5.25 18.42 22.96
N ILE A 369 -4.70 18.43 21.74
CA ILE A 369 -4.60 17.26 20.86
C ILE A 369 -3.15 17.13 20.38
N PRO A 370 -2.71 15.91 20.03
CA PRO A 370 -1.39 15.72 19.46
C PRO A 370 -1.33 16.16 17.98
N ALA A 371 -0.13 16.53 17.52
CA ALA A 371 0.11 17.10 16.20
C ALA A 371 -0.27 16.17 15.03
N ASP A 372 -0.21 14.86 15.23
CA ASP A 372 -0.57 13.87 14.23
C ASP A 372 -2.09 13.82 14.01
N LEU A 373 -2.90 13.89 15.07
CA LEU A 373 -4.36 14.00 14.97
C LEU A 373 -4.78 15.29 14.26
N SER A 374 -4.06 16.38 14.53
CA SER A 374 -4.27 17.68 13.87
C SER A 374 -4.06 17.61 12.36
N LYS A 375 -2.89 17.09 11.94
CA LYS A 375 -2.54 16.90 10.53
C LYS A 375 -3.50 15.97 9.79
N GLY A 376 -3.93 14.87 10.43
CA GLY A 376 -4.93 13.96 9.87
C GLY A 376 -6.25 14.66 9.56
N ILE A 377 -6.78 15.44 10.51
CA ILE A 377 -8.04 16.17 10.32
C ILE A 377 -7.88 17.32 9.30
N GLU A 378 -6.75 18.02 9.28
CA GLU A 378 -6.49 19.09 8.30
C GLU A 378 -6.50 18.58 6.85
N ILE A 379 -5.91 17.40 6.60
CA ILE A 379 -5.97 16.74 5.29
C ILE A 379 -7.42 16.44 4.89
N ALA A 380 -8.24 15.94 5.82
CA ALA A 380 -9.64 15.66 5.55
C ALA A 380 -10.51 16.92 5.34
N VAL A 381 -10.24 18.01 6.06
CA VAL A 381 -11.02 19.25 5.97
C VAL A 381 -10.65 20.09 4.76
N SER A 382 -9.36 20.18 4.41
CA SER A 382 -8.90 20.92 3.23
C SER A 382 -9.42 20.34 1.90
N ARG A 383 -9.82 19.06 1.90
CA ARG A 383 -10.22 18.30 0.72
C ARG A 383 -11.72 17.96 0.67
N ASN A 384 -12.49 18.35 1.68
CA ASN A 384 -13.90 17.96 1.86
C ASN A 384 -14.91 18.73 0.97
N LYS A 385 -14.65 18.84 -0.34
CA LYS A 385 -15.63 19.35 -1.33
C LYS A 385 -16.83 18.41 -1.52
N VAL A 386 -16.62 17.12 -1.24
CA VAL A 386 -17.62 16.03 -1.32
C VAL A 386 -18.85 16.27 -0.44
N LEU A 387 -18.68 16.88 0.75
CA LEU A 387 -19.79 17.09 1.70
C LEU A 387 -20.63 18.33 1.40
N HIS A 388 -20.09 19.29 0.65
CA HIS A 388 -20.73 20.58 0.36
C HIS A 388 -21.56 20.60 -0.94
N GLY A 389 -21.77 19.44 -1.57
CA GLY A 389 -22.76 19.28 -2.64
C GLY A 389 -22.31 19.79 -4.02
N GLU A 390 -21.02 20.03 -4.25
CA GLU A 390 -20.53 20.38 -5.60
C GLU A 390 -20.61 19.19 -6.58
N TYR A 391 -20.78 17.97 -6.05
CA TYR A 391 -20.99 16.76 -6.82
C TYR A 391 -22.20 15.99 -6.24
N GLU A 392 -23.40 16.25 -6.79
CA GLU A 392 -24.55 15.37 -6.62
C GLU A 392 -24.92 14.74 -7.97
N PRO A 393 -25.26 13.43 -7.99
CA PRO A 393 -25.24 12.47 -6.89
C PRO A 393 -23.89 11.71 -6.82
N LEU A 394 -23.23 11.73 -5.65
CA LEU A 394 -22.17 10.77 -5.34
C LEU A 394 -22.81 9.43 -4.97
N GLU A 395 -22.33 8.35 -5.57
CA GLU A 395 -22.72 7.00 -5.15
C GLU A 395 -22.34 6.81 -3.67
N GLN A 396 -23.25 6.30 -2.83
CA GLN A 396 -23.02 6.17 -1.37
C GLN A 396 -21.69 5.46 -1.06
N GLU A 397 -21.39 4.44 -1.85
CA GLU A 397 -20.17 3.62 -1.77
C GLU A 397 -18.87 4.41 -1.99
N TYR A 398 -18.93 5.56 -2.68
CA TYR A 398 -17.79 6.46 -2.84
C TYR A 398 -17.43 7.15 -1.52
N ALA A 399 -18.42 7.44 -0.67
CA ALA A 399 -18.20 8.13 0.60
C ALA A 399 -17.81 7.17 1.75
N TYR A 400 -17.80 5.86 1.53
CA TYR A 400 -17.44 4.87 2.54
C TYR A 400 -16.05 5.14 3.19
N PRO A 401 -14.96 5.34 2.42
CA PRO A 401 -13.63 5.56 3.01
C PRO A 401 -13.57 6.83 3.86
N LEU A 402 -14.19 7.90 3.38
CA LEU A 402 -14.31 9.17 4.09
C LEU A 402 -15.05 9.01 5.42
N CYS A 403 -16.12 8.21 5.42
CA CYS A 403 -16.92 7.94 6.62
C CYS A 403 -16.11 7.15 7.67
N VAL A 404 -15.35 6.13 7.25
CA VAL A 404 -14.47 5.36 8.15
C VAL A 404 -13.37 6.25 8.73
N ALA A 405 -12.76 7.12 7.91
CA ALA A 405 -11.78 8.09 8.40
C ALA A 405 -12.39 9.03 9.45
N ALA A 406 -13.61 9.52 9.23
CA ALA A 406 -14.32 10.36 10.18
C ALA A 406 -14.61 9.63 11.52
N ILE A 407 -14.99 8.35 11.48
CA ILE A 407 -15.17 7.52 12.68
C ILE A 407 -13.86 7.42 13.47
N ILE A 408 -12.74 7.13 12.79
CA ILE A 408 -11.41 7.04 13.40
C ILE A 408 -11.04 8.37 14.07
N TYR A 409 -11.20 9.50 13.37
CA TYR A 409 -10.86 10.81 13.92
C TYR A 409 -11.74 11.18 15.10
N LEU A 410 -13.05 10.95 15.00
CA LEU A 410 -13.99 11.24 16.09
C LEU A 410 -13.66 10.44 17.34
N ARG A 411 -13.37 9.14 17.22
CA ARG A 411 -12.95 8.29 18.33
C ARG A 411 -11.69 8.84 19.00
N ARG A 412 -10.68 9.19 18.21
CA ARG A 412 -9.41 9.74 18.73
C ARG A 412 -9.62 11.10 19.42
N MET A 413 -10.45 11.97 18.84
CA MET A 413 -10.83 13.25 19.44
C MET A 413 -11.53 13.08 20.80
N LEU A 414 -12.45 12.11 20.91
CA LEU A 414 -13.16 11.84 22.16
C LEU A 414 -12.24 11.35 23.28
N VAL A 415 -11.21 10.55 22.94
CA VAL A 415 -10.18 10.13 23.92
C VAL A 415 -9.43 11.34 24.47
N GLU A 416 -9.00 12.27 23.63
CA GLU A 416 -8.31 13.50 24.09
C GLU A 416 -9.25 14.44 24.84
N PHE A 417 -10.51 14.53 24.44
CA PHE A 417 -11.52 15.33 25.14
C PHE A 417 -11.80 14.83 26.56
N ALA A 418 -11.87 13.51 26.76
CA ALA A 418 -12.01 12.93 28.10
C ALA A 418 -10.81 13.26 29.00
N LYS A 419 -9.59 13.31 28.44
CA LYS A 419 -8.37 13.70 29.16
C LYS A 419 -8.35 15.19 29.53
N SER A 420 -8.89 16.07 28.67
CA SER A 420 -8.91 17.49 28.96
C SER A 420 -9.87 17.83 30.11
N ARG A 421 -11.02 17.16 30.22
CA ARG A 421 -11.96 17.37 31.34
C ARG A 421 -11.46 16.84 32.68
N THR A 422 -10.67 15.77 32.69
CA THR A 422 -10.11 15.21 33.94
C THR A 422 -8.95 16.05 34.51
N LYS A 423 -8.25 16.84 33.68
CA LYS A 423 -7.24 17.79 34.17
C LYS A 423 -7.81 19.00 34.92
N GLU A 424 -9.11 19.30 34.74
CA GLU A 424 -9.80 20.42 35.41
C GLU A 424 -10.53 20.03 36.70
N THR A 425 -10.37 18.80 37.21
CA THR A 425 -10.78 18.47 38.59
C THR A 425 -9.57 18.52 39.53
N PRO A 426 -9.11 19.70 39.98
CA PRO A 426 -8.34 19.75 41.20
C PRO A 426 -9.23 19.27 42.34
N ARG A 427 -8.66 18.40 43.18
CA ARG A 427 -9.22 18.05 44.47
C ARG A 427 -9.32 19.33 45.32
N ASP A 428 -10.48 19.97 45.29
CA ASP A 428 -10.90 20.80 46.42
C ASP A 428 -11.34 19.86 47.54
N SER A 429 -10.34 19.41 48.31
CA SER A 429 -10.53 18.86 49.66
C SER A 429 -9.31 19.26 50.49
N GLY A 430 -9.47 20.39 51.18
CA GLY A 430 -8.54 20.97 52.13
C GLY A 430 -9.14 22.21 52.75
#